data_AF-A0A803Q2B9-F1
#
_entry.id   AF-A0A803Q2B9-F1
#
_cell.length_a   1.000
_cell.length_b   1.000
_cell.length_c   1.000
_cell.angle_alpha   90.00
_cell.angle_beta   90.00
_cell.angle_gamma   90.00
#
_symmetry.space_group_name_H-M   'P 1'
#
loop_
_entity.id
_entity.type
_entity.pdbx_description
1 polymer ?
#
loop_
_entity_poly.entity_id
_entity_poly.type
_entity_poly.pdbx_seq_one_letter_code
_entity_poly.pdbx_strand_id
1 'polypeptide(L)'
;MTNRRKVIAQVLNNGPTASLQQSLTLLAPITDEEIKNAMFAIPGTKAPGPDGYSNFFFQDNWELLGRDICEAVRSFLYSGKILKEINSTTLTIIPKVKCPNTPSDYRPITCCNVIYKVATKILCSKLKDILPDIVAQNQGGFVKGRLITHNILICQDLERHYGRRSSRANCMIKLDLQKAYDTIE
;
A
#
# COMPACT_ATOMS: atom_id res chain seq x y z
N MET A 1 -17.78 -20.21 7.46
CA MET A 1 -16.75 -19.56 6.61
C MET A 1 -15.70 -20.60 6.24
N THR A 2 -16.04 -21.60 5.43
CA THR A 2 -15.28 -22.88 5.42
C THR A 2 -15.14 -23.51 4.04
N ASN A 3 -15.16 -22.71 2.97
CA ASN A 3 -14.90 -23.23 1.62
C ASN A 3 -14.10 -22.22 0.77
N ARG A 4 -12.94 -21.81 1.30
CA ARG A 4 -12.03 -20.90 0.60
C ARG A 4 -11.16 -21.67 -0.39
N ARG A 5 -11.09 -21.19 -1.63
CA ARG A 5 -10.20 -21.76 -2.67
C ARG A 5 -8.79 -21.25 -2.44
N LYS A 6 -7.82 -22.18 -2.38
CA LYS A 6 -6.40 -21.83 -2.35
C LYS A 6 -6.02 -21.10 -3.63
N VAL A 7 -5.07 -20.17 -3.52
CA VAL A 7 -4.47 -19.49 -4.68
C VAL A 7 -3.98 -20.55 -5.67
N ILE A 8 -4.29 -20.36 -6.95
CA ILE A 8 -3.90 -21.28 -8.01
C ILE A 8 -2.40 -21.11 -8.24
N ALA A 9 -1.59 -21.99 -7.63
CA ALA A 9 -0.12 -21.91 -7.68
C ALA A 9 0.44 -21.87 -9.11
N GLN A 10 -0.22 -22.57 -10.05
CA GLN A 10 0.13 -22.55 -11.47
C GLN A 10 0.08 -21.13 -12.07
N VAL A 11 -0.87 -20.31 -11.64
CA VAL A 11 -0.99 -18.91 -12.10
C VAL A 11 0.13 -18.06 -11.52
N LEU A 12 0.45 -18.24 -10.23
CA LEU A 12 1.56 -17.52 -9.59
C LEU A 12 2.91 -17.86 -10.22
N ASN A 13 3.15 -19.14 -10.51
CA ASN A 13 4.41 -19.61 -11.08
C ASN A 13 4.65 -19.11 -12.52
N ASN A 14 3.60 -18.66 -13.21
CA ASN A 14 3.72 -18.08 -14.55
C ASN A 14 4.02 -16.58 -14.53
N GLY A 15 3.94 -15.93 -13.36
CA GLY A 15 4.24 -14.52 -13.21
C GLY A 15 5.75 -14.25 -13.05
N PRO A 16 6.22 -13.04 -13.39
CA PRO A 16 7.58 -12.63 -13.07
C PRO A 16 7.79 -12.63 -11.55
N THR A 17 8.91 -13.18 -11.11
CA THR A 17 9.31 -13.25 -9.71
C THR A 17 10.51 -12.34 -9.47
N ALA A 18 10.71 -11.94 -8.21
CA ALA A 18 11.88 -11.15 -7.85
C ALA A 18 13.16 -11.95 -8.15
N SER A 19 14.15 -11.28 -8.75
CA SER A 19 15.47 -11.89 -8.94
C SER A 19 16.14 -12.19 -7.60
N LEU A 20 17.20 -13.01 -7.63
CA LEU A 20 18.00 -13.26 -6.43
C LEU A 20 18.53 -11.96 -5.82
N GLN A 21 19.05 -11.05 -6.66
CA GLN A 21 19.57 -9.77 -6.21
C GLN A 21 18.47 -8.91 -5.54
N GLN A 22 17.29 -8.83 -6.14
CA GLN A 22 16.14 -8.11 -5.57
C GLN A 22 15.70 -8.72 -4.24
N SER A 23 15.68 -10.05 -4.16
CA SER A 23 15.34 -10.78 -2.94
C SER A 23 16.35 -10.49 -1.82
N LEU A 24 17.65 -10.47 -2.14
CA LEU A 24 18.70 -10.08 -1.19
C LEU A 24 18.54 -8.63 -0.72
N THR A 25 18.18 -7.71 -1.61
CA THR A 25 17.90 -6.31 -1.24
C THR A 25 16.68 -6.18 -0.32
N LEU A 26 15.60 -6.94 -0.57
CA LEU A 26 14.42 -6.95 0.31
C LEU A 26 14.75 -7.47 1.71
N LEU A 27 15.61 -8.49 1.78
CA LEU A 27 16.02 -9.14 3.02
C LEU A 27 17.19 -8.43 3.73
N ALA A 28 17.73 -7.36 3.14
CA ALA A 28 18.83 -6.61 3.73
C ALA A 28 18.40 -6.03 5.10
N PRO A 29 19.29 -6.08 6.11
CA PRO A 29 19.00 -5.55 7.44
C PRO A 29 18.58 -4.07 7.40
N ILE A 30 17.65 -3.71 8.27
CA ILE A 30 17.12 -2.34 8.37
C ILE A 30 18.04 -1.48 9.23
N THR A 31 18.57 -0.40 8.65
CA THR A 31 19.49 0.53 9.33
C THR A 31 18.76 1.64 10.10
N ASP A 32 19.43 2.25 11.07
CA ASP A 32 18.88 3.43 11.78
C ASP A 32 18.63 4.60 10.81
N GLU A 33 19.49 4.75 9.81
CA GLU A 33 19.34 5.76 8.76
C GLU A 33 18.09 5.53 7.91
N GLU A 34 17.81 4.28 7.51
CA GLU A 34 16.56 3.94 6.81
C GLU A 34 15.33 4.29 7.65
N ILE A 35 15.37 4.03 8.97
CA ILE A 35 14.27 4.33 9.89
C ILE A 35 14.10 5.84 10.05
N LYS A 36 15.19 6.59 10.24
CA LYS A 36 15.18 8.06 10.30
C LYS A 36 14.60 8.63 9.01
N ASN A 37 15.10 8.20 7.86
CA ASN A 37 14.60 8.65 6.56
C ASN A 37 13.11 8.36 6.39
N ALA A 38 12.63 7.19 6.84
CA ALA A 38 11.21 6.87 6.82
C ALA A 38 10.37 7.78 7.73
N MET A 39 10.83 8.10 8.95
CA MET A 39 10.20 9.04 9.88
C MET A 39 10.09 10.45 9.27
N PHE A 40 11.17 10.94 8.67
CA PHE A 40 11.23 12.28 8.07
C PHE A 40 10.50 12.38 6.72
N ALA A 41 10.31 11.25 6.03
CA ALA A 41 9.50 11.18 4.81
C ALA A 41 7.97 11.16 5.06
N ILE A 42 7.52 10.96 6.30
CA ILE A 42 6.12 11.08 6.67
C ILE A 42 5.83 12.57 6.94
N PRO A 43 4.81 13.17 6.29
CA PRO A 43 4.46 14.57 6.57
C PRO A 43 4.01 14.74 8.02
N GLY A 44 4.54 15.77 8.70
CA GLY A 44 4.15 16.16 10.07
C GLY A 44 2.64 16.32 10.27
N THR A 45 1.94 16.76 9.23
CA THR A 45 0.48 17.02 9.19
C THR A 45 -0.38 15.76 9.09
N LYS A 46 0.21 14.57 8.99
CA LYS A 46 -0.56 13.32 9.01
C LYS A 46 -1.23 13.14 10.37
N ALA A 47 -2.51 12.77 10.35
CA ALA A 47 -3.29 12.56 11.56
C ALA A 47 -2.61 11.53 12.49
N PRO A 48 -2.59 11.76 13.82
CA PRO A 48 -2.04 10.81 14.78
C PRO A 48 -2.92 9.55 14.87
N GLY A 49 -2.40 8.53 15.56
CA GLY A 49 -3.20 7.37 15.93
C GLY A 49 -3.89 7.56 17.28
N PRO A 50 -4.39 6.48 17.89
CA PRO A 50 -4.99 6.50 19.23
C PRO A 50 -4.09 7.07 20.33
N ASP A 51 -2.77 7.03 20.16
CA ASP A 51 -1.80 7.57 21.14
C ASP A 51 -1.76 9.10 21.19
N GLY A 52 -2.37 9.79 20.20
CA GLY A 52 -2.41 11.24 20.11
C GLY A 52 -1.11 11.90 19.64
N TYR A 53 -0.02 11.15 19.45
CA TYR A 53 1.27 11.71 19.04
C TYR A 53 1.34 11.88 17.52
N SER A 54 1.52 13.13 17.09
CA SER A 54 1.70 13.48 15.68
C SER A 54 3.12 13.16 15.22
N ASN A 55 3.35 13.17 13.90
CA ASN A 55 4.68 12.92 13.36
C ASN A 55 5.66 14.08 13.69
N PHE A 56 5.18 15.31 13.89
CA PHE A 56 6.00 16.43 14.37
C PHE A 56 6.60 16.13 15.74
N PHE A 57 5.83 15.57 16.68
CA PHE A 57 6.34 15.22 18.00
C PHE A 57 7.59 14.35 17.93
N PHE A 58 7.60 13.32 17.07
CA PHE A 58 8.75 12.43 16.92
C PHE A 58 9.91 13.06 16.15
N GLN A 59 9.64 13.91 15.16
CA GLN A 59 10.67 14.61 14.39
C GLN A 59 11.39 15.65 15.26
N ASP A 60 10.64 16.46 15.99
CA ASP A 60 11.16 17.53 16.83
C ASP A 60 11.96 16.99 18.03
N ASN A 61 11.58 15.80 18.52
CA ASN A 61 12.24 15.12 19.65
C ASN A 61 13.13 13.95 19.20
N TRP A 62 13.58 13.93 17.93
CA TRP A 62 14.34 12.80 17.37
C TRP A 62 15.65 12.53 18.14
N GLU A 63 16.34 13.57 18.60
CA GLU A 63 17.60 13.41 19.34
C GLU A 63 17.39 12.68 20.68
N LEU A 64 16.20 12.79 21.28
CA LEU A 64 15.86 12.08 22.52
C LEU A 64 15.29 10.68 22.24
N LEU A 65 14.36 10.57 21.30
CA LEU A 65 13.54 9.36 21.10
C LEU A 65 14.05 8.44 19.98
N GLY A 66 14.93 8.93 19.10
CA GLY A 66 15.31 8.27 17.85
C GLY A 66 15.87 6.87 18.06
N ARG A 67 16.66 6.66 19.12
CA ARG A 67 17.22 5.36 19.46
C ARG A 67 16.12 4.33 19.79
N ASP A 68 15.18 4.70 20.67
CA ASP A 68 14.09 3.84 21.10
C ASP A 68 13.14 3.52 19.93
N ILE A 69 12.89 4.51 19.08
CA ILE A 69 12.09 4.35 17.86
C ILE A 69 12.76 3.35 16.91
N CYS A 70 14.07 3.47 16.70
CA CYS A 70 14.82 2.55 15.84
C CYS A 70 14.78 1.12 16.39
N GLU A 71 14.97 0.95 17.70
CA GLU A 71 14.89 -0.36 18.34
C GLU A 71 13.49 -0.97 18.22
N ALA A 72 12.44 -0.19 18.50
CA ALA A 72 11.05 -0.63 18.40
C ALA A 72 10.67 -1.05 16.97
N VAL A 73 10.99 -0.23 15.97
CA VAL A 73 10.68 -0.50 14.56
C VAL A 73 11.46 -1.73 14.06
N ARG A 74 12.75 -1.84 14.39
CA ARG A 74 13.57 -2.98 14.00
C ARG A 74 13.09 -4.27 14.66
N SER A 75 12.80 -4.23 15.95
CA SER A 75 12.29 -5.38 16.71
C SER A 75 10.98 -5.90 16.10
N PHE A 76 10.07 -4.99 15.75
CA PHE A 76 8.83 -5.34 15.06
C PHE A 76 9.09 -6.01 13.71
N LEU A 77 9.87 -5.37 12.84
CA LEU A 77 10.09 -5.86 11.48
C LEU A 77 10.90 -7.17 11.42
N TYR A 78 11.75 -7.44 12.42
CA TYR A 78 12.49 -8.69 12.53
C TYR A 78 11.67 -9.82 13.17
N SER A 79 10.95 -9.54 14.25
CA SER A 79 10.20 -10.56 14.99
C SER A 79 8.83 -10.87 14.41
N GLY A 80 8.29 -9.97 13.56
CA GLY A 80 6.89 -10.00 13.11
C GLY A 80 5.88 -9.73 14.24
N LYS A 81 6.34 -9.35 15.44
CA LYS A 81 5.50 -9.08 16.61
C LYS A 81 5.51 -7.59 16.92
N ILE A 82 4.33 -7.03 17.07
CA ILE A 82 4.14 -5.62 17.41
C ILE A 82 3.42 -5.50 18.75
N LEU A 83 3.78 -4.49 19.54
CA LEU A 83 3.04 -4.14 20.75
C LEU A 83 1.59 -3.77 20.39
N LYS A 84 0.64 -4.23 21.18
CA LYS A 84 -0.80 -4.04 20.91
C LYS A 84 -1.16 -2.56 20.88
N GLU A 85 -0.52 -1.78 21.73
CA GLU A 85 -0.68 -0.34 21.87
C GLU A 85 -0.25 0.36 20.58
N ILE A 86 0.91 -0.02 20.01
CA ILE A 86 1.41 0.53 18.74
C ILE A 86 0.51 0.11 17.56
N ASN A 87 0.00 -1.13 17.58
CA ASN A 87 -0.91 -1.65 16.57
C ASN A 87 -2.37 -1.18 16.75
N SER A 88 -2.65 -0.35 17.76
CA SER A 88 -3.97 0.23 17.95
C SER A 88 -4.26 1.25 16.85
N THR A 89 -5.51 1.29 16.39
CA THR A 89 -5.94 2.20 15.33
C THR A 89 -7.28 2.85 15.66
N THR A 90 -7.47 4.09 15.22
CA THR A 90 -8.74 4.80 15.33
C THR A 90 -9.43 4.80 13.98
N LEU A 91 -10.67 4.30 13.92
CA LEU A 91 -11.49 4.39 12.72
C LEU A 91 -12.17 5.78 12.67
N THR A 92 -11.77 6.59 11.70
CA THR A 92 -12.37 7.90 11.44
C THR A 92 -13.22 7.84 10.17
N ILE A 93 -14.38 8.48 10.16
CA ILE A 93 -15.32 8.43 9.05
C ILE A 93 -15.31 9.79 8.33
N ILE A 94 -15.04 9.79 7.02
CA ILE A 94 -15.04 11.01 6.19
C ILE A 94 -16.20 10.96 5.18
N PRO A 95 -17.09 11.97 5.12
CA PRO A 95 -18.12 12.07 4.09
C PRO A 95 -17.52 12.14 2.67
N LYS A 96 -18.07 11.37 1.72
CA LYS A 96 -17.74 11.46 0.29
C LYS A 96 -18.56 12.53 -0.44
N VAL A 97 -19.73 12.88 0.11
CA VAL A 97 -20.70 13.82 -0.45
C VAL A 97 -21.13 14.84 0.60
N LYS A 98 -21.68 15.97 0.16
CA LYS A 98 -22.04 17.10 1.03
C LYS A 98 -23.10 16.75 2.09
N CYS A 99 -24.11 15.96 1.71
CA CYS A 99 -25.22 15.55 2.58
C CYS A 99 -25.30 14.01 2.60
N PRO A 100 -24.46 13.33 3.40
CA PRO A 100 -24.42 11.88 3.45
C PRO A 100 -25.67 11.32 4.17
N ASN A 101 -26.33 10.34 3.57
CA ASN A 101 -27.56 9.73 4.12
C ASN A 101 -27.41 8.23 4.40
N THR A 102 -26.44 7.57 3.76
CA THR A 102 -26.21 6.12 3.87
C THR A 102 -24.78 5.81 4.31
N PRO A 103 -24.51 4.66 4.95
CA PRO A 103 -23.14 4.26 5.31
C PRO A 103 -22.16 4.22 4.11
N SER A 104 -22.65 3.93 2.90
CA SER A 104 -21.85 3.95 1.66
C SER A 104 -21.37 5.35 1.27
N ASP A 105 -22.04 6.40 1.75
CA ASP A 105 -21.66 7.81 1.51
C ASP A 105 -20.44 8.23 2.31
N TYR A 106 -19.96 7.36 3.20
CA TYR A 106 -18.77 7.61 3.99
C TYR A 106 -17.60 6.76 3.54
N ARG A 107 -16.40 7.30 3.77
CA ARG A 107 -15.13 6.60 3.62
C ARG A 107 -14.54 6.37 5.02
N PRO A 108 -14.45 5.11 5.47
CA PRO A 108 -13.67 4.81 6.67
C PRO A 108 -12.18 5.06 6.36
N ILE A 109 -11.50 5.68 7.32
CA ILE A 109 -10.04 5.86 7.33
C ILE A 109 -9.51 5.35 8.66
N THR A 110 -8.59 4.40 8.58
CA THR A 110 -7.90 3.87 9.75
C THR A 110 -6.68 4.71 10.06
N CYS A 111 -6.69 5.39 11.20
CA CYS A 111 -5.58 6.19 11.69
C CYS A 111 -4.70 5.33 12.60
N CYS A 112 -3.52 4.95 12.11
CA CYS A 112 -2.54 4.18 12.88
C CYS A 112 -1.57 5.07 13.66
N ASN A 113 -0.96 4.55 14.71
CA ASN A 113 0.14 5.24 15.41
C ASN A 113 1.33 5.48 14.49
N VAL A 114 2.12 6.53 14.76
CA VAL A 114 3.22 6.95 13.88
C VAL A 114 4.28 5.86 13.74
N ILE A 115 4.64 5.17 14.82
CA ILE A 115 5.63 4.09 14.79
C ILE A 115 5.23 2.97 13.82
N TYR A 116 3.93 2.61 13.78
CA TYR A 116 3.40 1.68 12.79
C TYR A 116 3.54 2.19 11.35
N LYS A 117 3.28 3.49 11.13
CA LYS A 117 3.43 4.14 9.82
C LYS A 117 4.89 4.14 9.36
N VAL A 118 5.85 4.33 10.27
CA VAL A 118 7.29 4.25 9.96
C VAL A 118 7.66 2.86 9.47
N ALA A 119 7.27 1.83 10.22
CA ALA A 119 7.58 0.45 9.85
C ALA A 119 6.98 0.06 8.47
N THR A 120 5.72 0.39 8.25
CA THR A 120 5.07 0.13 6.94
C THR A 120 5.67 0.97 5.82
N LYS A 121 6.10 2.21 6.09
CA LYS A 121 6.81 3.05 5.11
C LYS A 121 8.13 2.41 4.65
N ILE A 122 8.88 1.80 5.55
CA ILE A 122 10.12 1.07 5.22
C ILE A 122 9.81 -0.10 4.28
N LEU A 123 8.80 -0.92 4.62
CA LEU A 123 8.36 -2.03 3.77
C LEU A 123 7.92 -1.54 2.38
N CYS A 124 7.10 -0.48 2.33
CA CYS A 124 6.69 0.13 1.08
C CYS A 124 7.89 0.64 0.26
N SER A 125 8.89 1.23 0.92
CA SER A 125 10.09 1.73 0.22
C SER A 125 10.89 0.60 -0.40
N LYS A 126 11.11 -0.51 0.32
CA LYS A 126 11.83 -1.67 -0.21
C LYS A 126 11.06 -2.34 -1.36
N LEU A 127 9.74 -2.48 -1.26
CA LEU A 127 8.91 -3.05 -2.33
C LEU A 127 8.82 -2.15 -3.56
N LYS A 128 8.81 -0.82 -3.36
CA LYS A 128 8.62 0.18 -4.41
C LYS A 128 9.60 0.02 -5.59
N ASP A 129 10.82 -0.41 -5.32
CA ASP A 129 11.86 -0.55 -6.34
C ASP A 129 11.78 -1.87 -7.13
N ILE A 130 11.02 -2.85 -6.67
CA ILE A 130 10.91 -4.18 -7.28
C ILE A 130 9.55 -4.40 -7.96
N LEU A 131 8.49 -3.75 -7.45
CA LEU A 131 7.15 -3.82 -8.03
C LEU A 131 7.10 -3.54 -9.55
N PRO A 132 7.89 -2.62 -10.14
CA PRO A 132 7.89 -2.41 -11.59
C PRO A 132 8.25 -3.65 -12.42
N ASP A 133 9.02 -4.57 -11.86
CA ASP A 133 9.54 -5.75 -12.57
C ASP A 133 8.65 -6.99 -12.37
N ILE A 134 8.02 -7.10 -11.20
CA ILE A 134 7.21 -8.28 -10.82
C ILE A 134 5.70 -8.08 -11.04
N VAL A 135 5.28 -6.85 -11.38
CA VAL A 135 3.87 -6.54 -11.66
C VAL A 135 3.68 -6.27 -13.15
N ALA A 136 2.66 -6.87 -13.75
CA ALA A 136 2.34 -6.71 -15.17
C ALA A 136 2.21 -5.23 -15.60
N GLN A 137 2.68 -4.88 -16.80
CA GLN A 137 2.80 -3.47 -17.24
C GLN A 137 1.46 -2.71 -17.32
N ASN A 138 0.36 -3.42 -17.52
CA ASN A 138 -1.00 -2.87 -17.55
C ASN A 138 -1.53 -2.48 -16.16
N GLN A 139 -0.85 -2.82 -15.07
CA GLN A 139 -1.13 -2.26 -13.75
C GLN A 139 -0.54 -0.85 -13.67
N GLY A 140 -1.38 0.16 -13.86
CA GLY A 140 -0.97 1.57 -13.83
C GLY A 140 -0.98 2.21 -12.43
N GLY A 141 -1.73 1.64 -11.48
CA GLY A 141 -1.86 2.16 -10.12
C GLY A 141 -0.81 1.58 -9.16
N PHE A 142 -0.35 2.41 -8.22
CA PHE A 142 0.51 2.02 -7.09
C PHE A 142 1.88 1.40 -7.45
N VAL A 143 2.37 1.60 -8.68
CA VAL A 143 3.69 1.17 -9.12
C VAL A 143 4.55 2.38 -9.48
N LYS A 144 5.79 2.43 -8.99
CA LYS A 144 6.72 3.55 -9.23
C LYS A 144 6.90 3.77 -10.74
N GLY A 145 6.79 5.04 -11.17
CA GLY A 145 6.99 5.43 -12.56
C GLY A 145 5.83 5.11 -13.50
N ARG A 146 4.73 4.53 -13.01
CA ARG A 146 3.51 4.28 -13.81
C ARG A 146 2.44 5.31 -13.48
N LEU A 147 1.70 5.70 -14.52
CA LEU A 147 0.63 6.70 -14.43
C LEU A 147 -0.67 6.10 -14.92
N ILE A 148 -1.77 6.40 -14.24
CA ILE A 148 -3.11 5.94 -14.61
C ILE A 148 -3.53 6.43 -16.01
N THR A 149 -2.96 7.54 -16.47
CA THR A 149 -3.20 8.10 -17.81
C THR A 149 -2.82 7.13 -18.92
N HIS A 150 -1.78 6.31 -18.73
CA HIS A 150 -1.39 5.30 -19.73
C HIS A 150 -2.50 4.26 -19.92
N ASN A 151 -3.13 3.81 -18.82
CA ASN A 151 -4.25 2.87 -18.91
C ASN A 151 -5.46 3.48 -19.63
N ILE A 152 -5.70 4.79 -19.46
CA ILE A 152 -6.75 5.51 -20.20
C ILE A 152 -6.47 5.49 -21.71
N LEU A 153 -5.24 5.76 -22.11
CA LEU A 153 -4.84 5.75 -23.53
C LEU A 153 -4.98 4.35 -24.16
N ILE A 154 -4.56 3.30 -23.44
CA ILE A 154 -4.74 1.91 -23.89
C ILE A 154 -6.23 1.60 -24.08
N CYS A 155 -7.08 1.96 -23.12
CA CYS A 155 -8.52 1.76 -23.24
C CYS A 155 -9.12 2.48 -24.47
N GLN A 156 -8.72 3.73 -24.71
CA GLN A 156 -9.17 4.51 -25.86
C GLN A 156 -8.71 3.90 -27.20
N ASP A 157 -7.48 3.40 -27.28
CA ASP A 157 -6.97 2.75 -28.49
C ASP A 157 -7.71 1.42 -28.76
N LEU A 158 -7.96 0.62 -27.72
CA LEU A 158 -8.78 -0.59 -27.83
C LEU A 158 -10.20 -0.28 -28.31
N GLU A 159 -10.83 0.77 -27.75
CA GLU A 159 -12.17 1.22 -28.13
C GLU A 159 -12.23 1.67 -29.61
N ARG A 160 -11.19 2.32 -30.13
CA ARG A 160 -11.12 2.76 -31.54
C ARG A 160 -11.24 1.61 -32.55
N HIS A 161 -11.00 0.38 -32.13
CA HIS A 161 -11.11 -0.80 -32.98
C HIS A 161 -12.52 -1.42 -32.97
N TYR A 162 -13.42 -0.95 -32.09
CA TYR A 162 -14.81 -1.37 -32.06
C TYR A 162 -15.60 -0.79 -33.24
N GLY A 163 -16.55 -1.56 -33.76
CA GLY A 163 -17.49 -1.09 -34.79
C GLY A 163 -16.89 -0.93 -36.20
N ARG A 164 -15.64 -1.34 -36.44
CA ARG A 164 -15.06 -1.32 -37.79
C ARG A 164 -15.69 -2.41 -38.65
N ARG A 165 -15.94 -2.15 -39.94
CA ARG A 165 -16.57 -3.12 -40.86
C ARG A 165 -15.87 -4.48 -40.96
N SER A 166 -14.58 -4.55 -40.62
CA SER A 166 -13.77 -5.77 -40.62
C SER A 166 -13.46 -6.32 -39.22
N SER A 167 -13.99 -5.73 -38.14
CA SER A 167 -13.74 -6.23 -36.79
C SER A 167 -14.58 -7.49 -36.52
N ARG A 168 -13.99 -8.48 -35.84
CA ARG A 168 -14.74 -9.58 -35.24
C ARG A 168 -15.68 -9.04 -34.15
N ALA A 169 -16.62 -9.87 -33.70
CA ALA A 169 -17.45 -9.54 -32.55
C ALA A 169 -16.56 -9.37 -31.31
N ASN A 170 -16.62 -8.20 -30.67
CA ASN A 170 -15.78 -7.82 -29.54
C ASN A 170 -16.67 -7.38 -28.36
N CYS A 171 -16.22 -7.59 -27.13
CA CYS A 171 -16.89 -7.06 -25.93
C CYS A 171 -15.86 -6.50 -24.93
N MET A 172 -16.28 -5.47 -24.18
CA MET A 172 -15.49 -4.88 -23.10
C MET A 172 -16.15 -5.23 -21.76
N ILE A 173 -15.34 -5.68 -20.81
CA ILE A 173 -15.79 -6.05 -19.46
C ILE A 173 -15.17 -5.08 -18.47
N LYS A 174 -16.01 -4.37 -17.72
CA LYS A 174 -15.58 -3.55 -16.58
C LYS A 174 -15.83 -4.33 -15.29
N LEU A 175 -14.76 -4.63 -14.57
CA LEU A 175 -14.81 -5.30 -13.27
C LEU A 175 -14.44 -4.30 -12.18
N ASP A 176 -15.18 -4.31 -11.07
CA ASP A 176 -14.89 -3.52 -9.89
C ASP A 176 -15.01 -4.40 -8.64
N LEU A 177 -14.13 -4.17 -7.67
CA LEU A 177 -14.07 -4.94 -6.43
C LEU A 177 -14.72 -4.14 -5.31
N GLN A 178 -15.83 -4.66 -4.78
CA GLN A 178 -16.48 -4.06 -3.63
C GLN A 178 -15.58 -4.20 -2.40
N LYS A 179 -15.24 -3.08 -1.75
CA LYS A 179 -14.45 -3.04 -0.51
C LYS A 179 -13.13 -3.82 -0.60
N ALA A 180 -12.37 -3.61 -1.67
CA ALA A 180 -11.15 -4.35 -1.97
C ALA A 180 -10.21 -4.60 -0.76
N TYR A 181 -10.01 -3.62 0.13
CA TYR A 181 -9.16 -3.80 1.32
C TYR A 181 -9.80 -4.65 2.43
N ASP A 182 -11.12 -4.58 2.60
CA ASP A 182 -11.85 -5.35 3.62
C ASP A 182 -12.09 -6.80 3.16
N THR A 183 -11.92 -7.08 1.87
CA THR A 183 -12.15 -8.39 1.25
C THR A 183 -10.88 -9.18 0.94
N ILE A 184 -9.70 -8.66 1.27
CA ILE A 184 -8.43 -9.39 1.15
C ILE A 184 -8.39 -10.46 2.25
N GLU A 185 -8.14 -11.71 1.84
CA GLU A 185 -7.99 -12.90 2.71
C GLU A 185 -6.54 -13.34 2.87
#